data_AF-A0A957F3V6-F1
#
_entry.id   AF-A0A957F3V6-F1
#
_cell.length_a   1.000
_cell.length_b   1.000
_cell.length_c   1.000
_cell.angle_alpha   90.00
_cell.angle_beta   90.00
_cell.angle_gamma   90.00
#
_symmetry.space_group_name_H-M   'P 1'
#
loop_
_entity.id
_entity.type
_entity.pdbx_description
1 polymer ?
#
loop_
_entity_poly.entity_id
_entity_poly.type
_entity_poly.pdbx_seq_one_letter_code
_entity_poly.pdbx_strand_id
1 'polypeptide(L)'
;MNPTQLFSDALAVLRARWFFRRAALGGRKVRVWGRPSIRNHGQMRVADRVRIVSTIATTELVAGPGGTLEIGESAFINYGCSIAADQLVRIGPRCNIGTHVIIMDNDFHRLEPERRAEKPPSRPIILEENV
;
A
#
# COMPACT_ATOMS: atom_id res chain seq x y z
N MET A 1 -15.90 15.38 -19.98
CA MET A 1 -14.81 15.20 -18.99
C MET A 1 -14.16 16.56 -18.75
N ASN A 2 -14.04 17.02 -17.50
CA ASN A 2 -13.54 18.36 -17.19
C ASN A 2 -12.01 18.44 -17.40
N PRO A 3 -11.46 19.45 -18.10
CA PRO A 3 -10.01 19.61 -18.32
C PRO A 3 -9.16 19.50 -17.05
N THR A 4 -9.65 20.04 -15.93
CA THR A 4 -8.96 20.01 -14.63
C THR A 4 -8.84 18.59 -14.08
N GLN A 5 -9.86 17.74 -14.30
CA GLN A 5 -9.83 16.33 -13.88
C GLN A 5 -8.82 15.54 -14.70
N LEU A 6 -8.76 15.79 -16.02
CA LEU A 6 -7.79 15.13 -16.89
C LEU A 6 -6.34 15.45 -16.48
N PHE A 7 -6.07 16.73 -16.19
CA PHE A 7 -4.76 17.15 -15.72
C PHE A 7 -4.39 16.52 -14.36
N SER A 8 -5.34 16.51 -13.41
CA SER A 8 -5.17 15.87 -12.10
C SER A 8 -4.84 14.38 -12.23
N ASP A 9 -5.56 13.67 -13.10
CA ASP A 9 -5.35 12.25 -13.37
C ASP A 9 -3.98 11.97 -14.01
N ALA A 10 -3.58 12.78 -14.99
CA ALA A 10 -2.27 12.64 -15.64
C ALA A 10 -1.13 12.82 -14.61
N LEU A 11 -1.24 13.85 -13.77
CA LEU A 11 -0.28 14.10 -12.69
C LEU A 11 -0.28 12.96 -11.66
N ALA A 12 -1.44 12.38 -11.37
CA ALA A 12 -1.57 11.24 -10.46
C ALA A 12 -0.87 9.97 -11.00
N VAL A 13 -0.90 9.74 -12.30
CA VAL A 13 -0.15 8.64 -12.95
C VAL A 13 1.35 8.87 -12.85
N LEU A 14 1.83 10.10 -13.14
CA LEU A 14 3.25 10.45 -13.01
C LEU A 14 3.73 10.29 -11.56
N ARG A 15 2.93 10.73 -10.59
CA ARG A 15 3.20 10.52 -9.17
C ARG A 15 3.28 9.04 -8.83
N ALA A 16 2.36 8.22 -9.34
CA ALA A 16 2.40 6.79 -9.12
C ALA A 16 3.72 6.19 -9.64
N ARG A 17 4.18 6.56 -10.85
CA ARG A 17 5.49 6.12 -11.36
C ARG A 17 6.63 6.53 -10.44
N TRP A 18 6.62 7.76 -9.93
CA TRP A 18 7.67 8.26 -9.05
C TRP A 18 7.68 7.56 -7.69
N PHE A 19 6.55 7.51 -6.99
CA PHE A 19 6.45 6.95 -5.64
C PHE A 19 6.65 5.43 -5.64
N PHE A 20 6.13 4.72 -6.65
CA PHE A 20 6.32 3.29 -6.81
C PHE A 20 7.53 2.91 -7.67
N ARG A 21 8.51 3.80 -7.85
CA ARG A 21 9.73 3.51 -8.66
C ARG A 21 10.55 2.31 -8.19
N ARG A 22 10.34 1.86 -6.94
CA ARG A 22 10.98 0.68 -6.34
C ARG A 22 10.04 -0.53 -6.24
N ALA A 23 8.84 -0.48 -6.81
CA ALA A 23 7.85 -1.55 -6.78
C ALA A 23 7.61 -2.11 -8.18
N ALA A 24 7.09 -3.33 -8.26
CA ALA A 24 6.63 -3.92 -9.51
C ALA A 24 5.23 -3.40 -9.84
N LEU A 25 5.12 -2.60 -10.91
CA LEU A 25 3.85 -2.06 -11.39
C LEU A 25 3.28 -2.94 -12.51
N GLY A 26 2.07 -3.48 -12.29
CA GLY A 26 1.36 -4.35 -13.24
C GLY A 26 0.71 -3.64 -14.43
N GLY A 27 0.84 -2.31 -14.54
CA GLY A 27 0.26 -1.56 -15.66
C GLY A 27 0.63 -0.08 -15.65
N ARG A 28 -0.06 0.74 -16.44
CA ARG A 28 0.23 2.17 -16.64
C ARG A 28 -0.81 3.12 -16.01
N LYS A 29 -1.87 2.59 -15.42
CA LYS A 29 -3.04 3.36 -14.93
C LYS A 29 -3.13 3.46 -13.41
N VAL A 30 -2.08 3.11 -12.68
CA VAL A 30 -1.98 3.37 -11.24
C VAL A 30 -1.98 4.89 -11.01
N ARG A 31 -2.78 5.36 -10.05
CA ARG A 31 -2.91 6.79 -9.72
C ARG A 31 -2.65 7.03 -8.24
N VAL A 32 -1.87 8.08 -7.97
CA VAL A 32 -1.58 8.56 -6.62
C VAL A 32 -1.92 10.06 -6.53
N TRP A 33 -2.86 10.41 -5.66
CA TRP A 33 -3.12 11.80 -5.29
C TRP A 33 -2.50 12.11 -3.93
N GLY A 34 -1.81 13.24 -3.83
CA GLY A 34 -1.08 13.63 -2.61
C GLY A 34 0.32 13.03 -2.53
N ARG A 35 0.81 12.80 -1.30
CA ARG A 35 2.21 12.40 -1.02
C ARG A 35 2.24 11.20 -0.05
N PRO A 36 2.11 9.97 -0.56
CA PRO A 36 2.22 8.79 0.30
C PRO A 36 3.66 8.55 0.75
N SER A 37 3.81 7.83 1.86
CA SER A 37 5.07 7.24 2.29
C SER A 37 5.15 5.82 1.75
N ILE A 38 6.11 5.53 0.86
CA ILE A 38 6.29 4.19 0.27
C ILE A 38 7.68 3.69 0.59
N ARG A 39 7.75 2.61 1.35
CA ARG A 39 9.00 1.93 1.72
C ARG A 39 8.96 0.49 1.25
N ASN A 40 9.76 0.17 0.23
CA ASN A 40 9.90 -1.20 -0.25
C ASN A 40 11.31 -1.71 0.06
N HIS A 41 11.45 -2.49 1.14
CA HIS A 41 12.65 -3.24 1.53
C HIS A 41 12.55 -4.74 1.24
N GLY A 42 11.37 -5.22 0.87
CA GLY A 42 11.09 -6.58 0.42
C GLY A 42 10.53 -6.58 -0.99
N GLN A 43 9.31 -7.09 -1.14
CA GLN A 43 8.62 -7.15 -2.43
C GLN A 43 7.31 -6.36 -2.36
N MET A 44 7.13 -5.43 -3.30
CA MET A 44 5.88 -4.67 -3.44
C MET A 44 5.38 -4.82 -4.87
N ARG A 45 4.16 -5.35 -5.02
CA ARG A 45 3.47 -5.55 -6.30
C ARG A 45 2.18 -4.74 -6.31
N VAL A 46 2.03 -3.87 -7.31
CA VAL A 46 0.84 -3.03 -7.46
C VAL A 46 0.27 -3.25 -8.85
N ALA A 47 -0.90 -3.88 -8.91
CA ALA A 47 -1.58 -4.17 -10.17
C ALA A 47 -2.07 -2.88 -10.87
N ASP A 48 -2.57 -3.03 -12.09
CA ASP A 48 -3.06 -1.88 -12.86
C ASP A 48 -4.29 -1.22 -12.19
N ARG A 49 -4.54 0.03 -12.56
CA ARG A 49 -5.73 0.81 -12.12
C ARG A 49 -5.90 0.98 -10.60
N VAL A 50 -4.91 0.62 -9.78
CA VAL A 50 -4.90 0.92 -8.34
C VAL A 50 -4.94 2.44 -8.13
N ARG A 51 -5.75 2.86 -7.17
CA ARG A 51 -5.97 4.28 -6.83
C ARG A 51 -5.62 4.50 -5.37
N ILE A 52 -4.76 5.48 -5.11
CA ILE A 52 -4.28 5.78 -3.75
C ILE A 52 -4.45 7.26 -3.48
N VAL A 53 -5.09 7.58 -2.37
CA VAL A 53 -5.28 8.94 -1.89
C VAL A 53 -4.41 9.14 -0.67
N SER A 54 -3.68 10.26 -0.64
CA SER A 54 -2.80 10.67 0.47
C SER A 54 -2.77 12.20 0.55
N THR A 55 -3.94 12.82 0.39
CA THR A 55 -4.12 14.28 0.29
C THR A 55 -4.42 14.94 1.63
N ILE A 56 -5.20 14.27 2.50
CA ILE A 56 -5.60 14.80 3.82
C ILE A 56 -4.65 14.29 4.91
N ALA A 57 -4.43 12.98 4.97
CA ALA A 57 -3.47 12.32 5.83
C ALA A 57 -2.55 11.42 5.01
N THR A 58 -1.30 11.25 5.46
CA THR A 58 -0.31 10.41 4.78
C THR A 58 -0.78 8.96 4.78
N THR A 59 -0.86 8.37 3.59
CA THR A 59 -1.00 6.92 3.44
C THR A 59 0.39 6.28 3.39
N GLU A 60 0.62 5.31 4.26
CA GLU A 60 1.88 4.59 4.41
C GLU A 60 1.76 3.17 3.88
N LEU A 61 2.66 2.79 2.97
CA LEU A 61 2.74 1.47 2.38
C LEU A 61 4.15 0.93 2.58
N VAL A 62 4.27 -0.18 3.32
CA VAL A 62 5.55 -0.77 3.70
C VAL A 62 5.59 -2.24 3.33
N ALA A 63 6.63 -2.64 2.60
CA ALA A 63 7.06 -4.03 2.52
C ALA A 63 8.42 -4.11 3.22
N GLY A 64 8.44 -4.76 4.40
CA GLY A 64 9.63 -4.96 5.22
C GLY A 64 10.62 -5.98 4.63
N PRO A 65 11.81 -6.16 5.23
CA PRO A 65 12.76 -7.17 4.79
C PRO A 65 12.13 -8.57 4.82
N GLY A 66 12.06 -9.23 3.66
CA GLY A 66 11.40 -10.52 3.50
C GLY A 66 9.86 -10.46 3.36
N GLY A 67 9.25 -9.31 3.61
CA GLY A 67 7.81 -9.10 3.48
C GLY A 67 7.35 -8.85 2.05
N THR A 68 6.12 -9.25 1.76
CA THR A 68 5.46 -9.01 0.46
C THR A 68 4.16 -8.24 0.63
N LEU A 69 4.05 -7.07 -0.02
CA LEU A 69 2.80 -6.31 -0.13
C LEU A 69 2.26 -6.40 -1.56
N GLU A 70 1.06 -6.96 -1.70
CA GLU A 70 0.38 -7.11 -2.99
C GLU A 70 -0.93 -6.32 -3.00
N ILE A 71 -1.11 -5.45 -4.00
CA ILE A 71 -2.31 -4.65 -4.18
C ILE A 71 -2.95 -5.01 -5.52
N GLY A 72 -4.14 -5.60 -5.46
CA GLY A 72 -4.90 -6.13 -6.59
C GLY A 72 -5.46 -5.06 -7.51
N GLU A 73 -5.83 -5.49 -8.71
CA GLU A 73 -6.23 -4.59 -9.79
C GLU A 73 -7.47 -3.77 -9.41
N SER A 74 -7.46 -2.48 -9.75
CA SER A 74 -8.56 -1.54 -9.48
C SER A 74 -8.94 -1.35 -8.00
N ALA A 75 -8.11 -1.83 -7.06
CA ALA A 75 -8.28 -1.54 -5.65
C ALA A 75 -8.14 -0.04 -5.37
N PHE A 76 -8.87 0.43 -4.35
CA PHE A 76 -8.83 1.80 -3.87
C PHE A 76 -8.34 1.83 -2.43
N ILE A 77 -7.35 2.67 -2.15
CA ILE A 77 -6.83 2.92 -0.81
C ILE A 77 -7.00 4.40 -0.49
N ASN A 78 -7.82 4.70 0.51
CA ASN A 78 -8.08 6.07 0.90
C ASN A 78 -6.95 6.66 1.78
N TYR A 79 -7.08 7.93 2.13
CA TYR A 79 -6.05 8.64 2.90
C TYR A 79 -5.91 8.13 4.34
N GLY A 80 -4.70 8.29 4.89
CA GLY A 80 -4.39 8.00 6.28
C GLY A 80 -4.22 6.52 6.62
N CYS A 81 -4.20 5.63 5.62
CA CYS A 81 -4.00 4.20 5.89
C CYS A 81 -2.54 3.89 6.25
N SER A 82 -2.31 2.87 7.07
CA SER A 82 -0.97 2.31 7.31
C SER A 82 -1.00 0.81 7.04
N ILE A 83 -0.31 0.38 5.98
CA ILE A 83 -0.33 -1.00 5.50
C ILE A 83 1.11 -1.51 5.46
N ALA A 84 1.43 -2.47 6.31
CA ALA A 84 2.77 -3.01 6.48
C ALA A 84 2.78 -4.53 6.39
N ALA A 85 3.66 -5.05 5.53
CA ALA A 85 3.89 -6.48 5.35
C ALA A 85 5.32 -6.84 5.73
N ASP A 86 5.48 -7.73 6.69
CA ASP A 86 6.75 -8.35 7.08
C ASP A 86 6.83 -9.83 6.66
N GLN A 87 5.70 -10.44 6.34
CA GLN A 87 5.59 -11.72 5.64
C GLN A 87 4.73 -11.56 4.38
N LEU A 88 3.43 -11.34 4.52
CA LEU A 88 2.49 -11.16 3.41
C LEU A 88 1.26 -10.36 3.85
N VAL A 89 1.02 -9.24 3.17
CA VAL A 89 -0.29 -8.60 3.10
C VAL A 89 -0.74 -8.59 1.66
N ARG A 90 -1.87 -9.24 1.38
CA ARG A 90 -2.50 -9.26 0.06
C ARG A 90 -3.85 -8.56 0.11
N ILE A 91 -4.02 -7.55 -0.72
CA ILE A 91 -5.28 -6.88 -0.97
C ILE A 91 -5.78 -7.32 -2.33
N GLY A 92 -6.95 -7.97 -2.36
CA GLY A 92 -7.56 -8.49 -3.58
C GLY A 92 -7.95 -7.41 -4.59
N PRO A 93 -8.28 -7.81 -5.82
CA PRO A 93 -8.82 -6.89 -6.83
C PRO A 93 -10.11 -6.22 -6.34
N ARG A 94 -10.33 -4.98 -6.76
CA ARG A 94 -11.58 -4.21 -6.51
C ARG A 94 -11.91 -3.95 -5.04
N CYS A 95 -11.00 -4.20 -4.11
CA CYS A 95 -11.17 -3.82 -2.72
C CYS A 95 -11.27 -2.29 -2.55
N ASN A 96 -12.04 -1.85 -1.56
CA ASN A 96 -12.12 -0.45 -1.15
C ASN A 96 -11.70 -0.29 0.31
N ILE A 97 -10.47 0.18 0.53
CA ILE A 97 -9.93 0.44 1.87
C ILE A 97 -10.31 1.86 2.29
N GLY A 98 -11.07 1.96 3.37
CA GLY A 98 -11.53 3.23 3.95
C GLY A 98 -10.41 4.11 4.49
N THR A 99 -10.76 5.27 5.05
CA THR A 99 -9.77 6.17 5.65
C THR A 99 -9.25 5.61 6.97
N HIS A 100 -7.99 5.89 7.30
CA HIS A 100 -7.38 5.52 8.58
C HIS A 100 -7.39 4.01 8.92
N VAL A 101 -7.43 3.14 7.90
CA VAL A 101 -7.33 1.69 8.10
C VAL A 101 -5.88 1.29 8.35
N ILE A 102 -5.67 0.40 9.32
CA ILE A 102 -4.37 -0.20 9.63
C ILE A 102 -4.41 -1.68 9.28
N ILE A 103 -3.43 -2.16 8.51
CA ILE A 103 -3.24 -3.59 8.17
C ILE A 103 -1.78 -3.94 8.40
N MET A 104 -1.51 -4.85 9.31
CA MET A 104 -0.16 -5.16 9.76
C MET A 104 -0.07 -6.63 10.15
N ASP A 105 0.78 -7.39 9.48
CA ASP A 105 0.89 -8.85 9.65
C ASP A 105 1.89 -9.28 10.75
N ASN A 106 2.44 -8.31 11.49
CA ASN A 106 3.45 -8.51 12.53
C ASN A 106 3.32 -7.43 13.61
N ASP A 107 3.38 -7.80 14.89
CA ASP A 107 3.26 -6.85 16.01
C ASP A 107 4.52 -5.99 16.25
N PHE A 108 5.61 -6.25 15.52
CA PHE A 108 6.95 -5.64 15.57
C PHE A 108 7.72 -5.80 16.87
N HIS A 109 7.05 -5.77 18.01
CA HIS A 109 7.67 -5.83 19.33
C HIS A 109 7.12 -7.01 20.14
N ARG A 110 8.03 -7.70 20.83
CA ARG A 110 7.67 -8.65 21.89
C ARG A 110 7.17 -7.90 23.12
N LEU A 111 6.27 -8.53 23.86
CA LEU A 111 5.81 -8.01 25.15
C LEU A 111 6.84 -8.27 26.26
N GLU A 112 7.58 -9.38 26.16
CA GLU A 112 8.62 -9.74 27.12
C GLU A 112 9.84 -8.82 26.97
N PRO A 113 10.20 -8.02 27.98
CA PRO A 113 11.32 -7.07 27.90
C PRO A 113 12.66 -7.71 27.52
N GLU A 114 12.88 -8.94 27.95
CA GLU A 114 14.09 -9.75 27.74
C GLU A 114 14.27 -10.11 26.26
N ARG A 115 13.17 -10.07 25.50
CA ARG A 115 13.10 -10.43 24.08
C ARG A 115 12.85 -9.21 23.19
N ARG A 116 13.02 -8.00 23.70
CA ARG A 116 12.73 -6.75 22.98
C ARG A 116 13.52 -6.55 21.68
N ALA A 117 14.65 -7.26 21.52
CA ALA A 117 15.45 -7.26 20.31
C ALA A 117 14.97 -8.28 19.26
N GLU A 118 14.10 -9.21 19.65
CA GLU A 118 13.50 -10.19 18.75
C GLU A 118 12.22 -9.64 18.14
N LYS A 119 12.00 -9.97 16.88
CA LYS A 119 10.71 -9.75 16.23
C LYS A 119 9.76 -10.90 16.56
N PRO A 120 8.48 -10.65 16.89
CA PRO A 120 7.49 -11.72 16.97
C PRO A 120 7.27 -12.34 15.57
N PRO A 121 6.75 -13.59 15.49
CA PRO A 121 6.43 -14.20 14.20
C PRO A 121 5.30 -13.43 13.52
N SER A 122 5.39 -13.29 12.20
CA SER A 122 4.31 -12.73 11.37
C SER A 122 3.23 -13.78 11.06
N ARG A 123 2.05 -13.33 10.66
CA ARG A 123 1.01 -14.19 10.07
C ARG A 123 0.33 -13.47 8.89
N PRO A 124 0.19 -14.12 7.73
CA PRO A 124 -0.28 -13.45 6.53
C PRO A 124 -1.69 -12.90 6.69
N ILE A 125 -1.95 -11.73 6.07
CA ILE A 125 -3.28 -11.14 5.95
C ILE A 125 -3.68 -11.15 4.48
N ILE A 126 -4.87 -11.68 4.21
CA ILE A 126 -5.43 -11.78 2.86
C ILE A 126 -6.83 -11.18 2.88
N LEU A 127 -7.00 -10.07 2.16
CA LEU A 127 -8.31 -9.58 1.77
C LEU A 127 -8.61 -10.15 0.39
N GLU A 128 -9.68 -10.92 0.30
CA GLU A 128 -10.15 -11.49 -0.95
C GLU A 128 -10.72 -10.40 -1.88
N GLU A 129 -11.12 -10.80 -3.08
CA GLU A 129 -11.68 -9.90 -4.07
C GLU A 129 -12.93 -9.15 -3.56
N ASN A 130 -13.01 -7.85 -3.86
CA ASN A 130 -14.19 -7.01 -3.63
C ASN A 130 -14.67 -6.93 -2.17
N VAL A 131 -13.70 -6.85 -1.24
CA VAL A 131 -13.89 -6.44 0.16
C VAL A 131 -13.81 -4.93 0.29
#